data_AF-E7AB87-F1
#
_entry.id   AF-E7AB87-F1
#
_cell.length_a   1.000
_cell.length_b   1.000
_cell.length_c   1.000
_cell.angle_alpha   90.00
_cell.angle_beta   90.00
_cell.angle_gamma   90.00
#
_symmetry.space_group_name_H-M   'P 1'
#
loop_
_entity.id
_entity.type
_entity.pdbx_description
1 polymer ?
#
loop_
_entity_poly.entity_id
_entity_poly.type
_entity_poly.pdbx_seq_one_letter_code
_entity_poly.pdbx_strand_id
1 'polypeptide(L)'
;MINNYTQGGAHSKYILGRGRKQKFEIVLERDQAYQEWVKFLDASESRFELYYTLQTNPYNCHLSDPAIKKKSLETGVSNPHAFIFIRLVSPSAFEFVVATDEGLTSESYLNLIQKVEL
;
A
#
# COMPACT_ATOMS: atom_id res chain seq x y z
N MET A 1 -5.72 0.83 43.65
CA MET A 1 -4.88 0.31 42.54
C MET A 1 -5.74 -0.74 41.86
N ILE A 2 -6.31 -0.49 40.69
CA ILE A 2 -5.61 -0.55 39.40
C ILE A 2 -6.40 0.29 38.37
N ASN A 3 -5.74 1.25 37.74
CA ASN A 3 -6.25 1.92 36.54
C ASN A 3 -6.03 0.96 35.37
N ASN A 4 -7.10 0.32 34.87
CA ASN A 4 -7.04 -0.44 33.63
C ASN A 4 -7.12 0.53 32.45
N TYR A 5 -6.03 1.25 32.20
CA TYR A 5 -5.75 1.79 30.88
C TYR A 5 -5.43 0.61 29.96
N THR A 6 -6.36 0.28 29.05
CA THR A 6 -6.12 0.24 27.60
C THR A 6 -7.41 -0.19 26.91
N GLN A 7 -8.27 0.78 26.59
CA GLN A 7 -8.99 0.71 25.31
C GLN A 7 -7.98 1.10 24.21
N GLY A 8 -7.05 0.20 23.94
CA GLY A 8 -6.16 0.25 22.79
C GLY A 8 -6.47 -0.99 21.98
N GLY A 9 -7.62 -0.99 21.29
CA GLY A 9 -7.96 -2.07 20.36
C GLY A 9 -6.78 -2.27 19.44
N ALA A 10 -6.24 -3.49 19.38
CA ALA A 10 -5.07 -3.82 18.60
C ALA A 10 -5.28 -3.38 17.14
N HIS A 11 -4.77 -2.21 16.78
CA HIS A 11 -4.72 -1.72 15.42
C HIS A 11 -3.71 -2.58 14.68
N SER A 12 -4.16 -3.77 14.25
CA SER A 12 -3.34 -4.75 13.55
C SER A 12 -2.82 -4.11 12.27
N LYS A 13 -1.54 -3.73 12.26
CA LYS A 13 -0.88 -3.22 11.06
C LYS A 13 -0.93 -4.31 9.98
N TYR A 14 -1.38 -3.94 8.79
CA TYR A 14 -1.40 -4.79 7.60
C TYR A 14 -0.06 -4.75 6.86
N ILE A 15 0.14 -5.72 5.98
CA ILE A 15 1.25 -5.76 5.02
C ILE A 15 0.67 -5.50 3.64
N LEU A 16 1.28 -4.60 2.87
CA LEU A 16 0.91 -4.36 1.47
C LEU A 16 1.91 -4.99 0.53
N GLY A 17 1.40 -5.45 -0.60
CA GLY A 17 2.22 -6.05 -1.63
C GLY A 17 1.54 -6.05 -2.98
N ARG A 18 2.25 -6.66 -3.93
CA ARG A 18 1.77 -6.91 -5.29
C ARG A 18 1.82 -8.39 -5.62
N GLY A 19 1.05 -8.77 -6.62
CA GLY A 19 1.17 -10.07 -7.24
C GLY A 19 2.36 -10.13 -8.19
N ARG A 20 3.28 -11.08 -7.98
CA ARG A 20 4.35 -11.38 -8.93
C ARG A 20 4.52 -12.89 -9.07
N LYS A 21 4.36 -13.41 -10.30
CA LYS A 21 4.42 -14.86 -10.59
C LYS A 21 3.52 -15.70 -9.65
N GLN A 22 2.27 -15.24 -9.44
CA GLN A 22 1.27 -15.85 -8.54
C GLN A 22 1.62 -15.85 -7.04
N LYS A 23 2.73 -15.21 -6.65
CA LYS A 23 3.12 -15.04 -5.24
C LYS A 23 2.84 -13.62 -4.77
N PHE A 24 2.59 -13.50 -3.48
CA PHE A 24 2.52 -12.21 -2.79
C PHE A 24 3.94 -11.68 -2.56
N GLU A 25 4.29 -10.59 -3.24
CA GLU A 25 5.53 -9.86 -3.05
C GLU A 25 5.28 -8.65 -2.15
N ILE A 26 5.90 -8.64 -0.98
CA ILE A 26 5.74 -7.58 0.02
C ILE A 26 6.40 -6.29 -0.48
N VAL A 27 5.71 -5.17 -0.33
CA VAL A 27 6.21 -3.82 -0.67
C VAL A 27 6.26 -2.93 0.56
N LEU A 28 5.25 -3.00 1.44
CA LEU A 28 5.25 -2.29 2.71
C LEU A 28 5.05 -3.30 3.85
N GLU A 29 6.04 -3.36 4.74
CA GLU A 29 5.98 -4.19 5.95
C GLU A 29 5.24 -3.46 7.08
N ARG A 30 4.92 -4.21 8.16
CA ARG A 30 4.24 -3.64 9.34
C ARG A 30 5.08 -2.59 10.05
N ASP A 31 6.40 -2.69 9.98
CA ASP A 31 7.30 -1.75 10.65
C ASP A 31 7.62 -0.51 9.79
N GLN A 32 7.11 -0.45 8.56
CA GLN A 32 7.36 0.70 7.69
C GLN A 32 6.88 2.00 8.34
N ALA A 33 7.69 3.05 8.19
CA ALA A 33 7.34 4.39 8.62
C ALA A 33 6.05 4.88 7.94
N TYR A 34 5.23 5.59 8.70
CA TYR A 34 4.07 6.31 8.15
C TYR A 34 4.54 7.53 7.36
N GLN A 35 3.70 7.98 6.43
CA GLN A 35 3.89 9.18 5.60
C GLN A 35 5.08 9.11 4.62
N GLU A 36 5.74 7.97 4.50
CA GLU A 36 6.87 7.77 3.58
C GLU A 36 6.42 7.12 2.25
N TRP A 37 6.71 7.79 1.15
CA TRP A 37 6.40 7.31 -0.20
C TRP A 37 7.33 6.18 -0.64
N VAL A 38 6.75 5.05 -1.03
CA VAL A 38 7.46 3.89 -1.57
C VAL A 38 7.00 3.63 -3.00
N LYS A 39 7.97 3.43 -3.90
CA LYS A 39 7.72 3.11 -5.32
C LYS A 39 7.10 1.72 -5.45
N PHE A 40 5.94 1.62 -6.11
CA PHE A 40 5.16 0.38 -6.20
C PHE A 40 5.16 -0.25 -7.59
N LEU A 41 4.60 0.44 -8.57
CA LEU A 41 4.44 -0.01 -9.95
C LEU A 41 4.72 1.16 -10.89
N ASP A 42 5.08 0.87 -12.14
CA ASP A 42 4.99 1.89 -13.18
C ASP A 42 3.52 2.25 -13.42
N ALA A 43 3.29 3.49 -13.86
CA ALA A 43 1.95 3.99 -14.14
C ALA A 43 1.58 3.83 -15.62
N SER A 44 2.09 2.80 -16.32
CA SER A 44 1.76 2.57 -17.74
C SER A 44 0.26 2.33 -17.93
N GLU A 45 -0.39 1.73 -16.93
CA GLU A 45 -1.84 1.51 -16.86
C GLU A 45 -2.47 2.44 -15.82
N SER A 46 -3.70 2.91 -16.10
CA SER A 46 -4.47 3.72 -15.15
C SER A 46 -5.12 2.90 -14.02
N ARG A 47 -5.04 1.57 -14.09
CA ARG A 47 -5.59 0.63 -13.11
C ARG A 47 -4.50 -0.29 -12.62
N PHE A 48 -4.57 -0.62 -11.34
CA PHE A 48 -3.63 -1.55 -10.74
C PHE A 48 -4.30 -2.40 -9.66
N GLU A 49 -3.62 -3.48 -9.32
CA GLU A 49 -4.03 -4.40 -8.28
C GLU A 49 -3.06 -4.30 -7.12
N LEU A 50 -3.61 -4.12 -5.92
CA LEU A 50 -2.88 -4.13 -4.68
C LEU A 50 -3.40 -5.26 -3.80
N TYR A 51 -2.49 -5.94 -3.13
CA TYR A 51 -2.80 -7.06 -2.28
C TYR A 51 -2.41 -6.69 -0.85
N TYR A 52 -3.19 -7.14 0.13
CA TYR A 52 -2.91 -6.89 1.54
C TYR A 52 -3.24 -8.08 2.41
N THR A 53 -2.60 -8.17 3.57
CA THR A 53 -2.85 -9.23 4.55
C THR A 53 -2.59 -8.79 5.98
N LEU A 54 -3.31 -9.41 6.90
CA LEU A 54 -3.15 -9.27 8.36
C LEU A 54 -2.35 -10.44 8.96
N GLN A 55 -1.80 -11.35 8.14
CA GLN A 55 -0.95 -12.44 8.61
C GLN A 55 0.42 -11.93 9.03
N THR A 56 0.95 -12.48 10.13
CA THR A 56 2.27 -12.10 10.69
C THR A 56 3.43 -12.56 9.82
N ASN A 57 3.23 -13.58 8.99
CA ASN A 57 4.31 -14.20 8.22
C ASN A 57 3.86 -14.55 6.79
N PRO A 58 3.61 -13.55 5.92
CA PRO A 58 3.09 -13.78 4.57
C PRO A 58 4.16 -14.16 3.54
N TYR A 59 5.40 -14.40 3.98
CA TYR A 59 6.49 -14.83 3.10
C TYR A 59 6.09 -16.14 2.39
N ASN A 60 6.22 -16.15 1.06
CA ASN A 60 5.92 -17.30 0.21
C ASN A 60 4.42 -17.65 0.10
N CYS A 61 3.49 -16.78 0.53
CA CYS A 61 2.05 -16.98 0.31
C CYS A 61 1.68 -16.90 -1.18
N HIS A 62 0.77 -17.78 -1.58
CA HIS A 62 0.12 -17.73 -2.90
C HIS A 62 -0.93 -16.62 -2.91
N LEU A 63 -1.13 -15.95 -4.04
CA LEU A 63 -2.17 -14.91 -4.15
C LEU A 63 -3.60 -15.43 -3.99
N SER A 64 -3.79 -16.73 -4.14
CA SER A 64 -5.08 -17.42 -3.93
C SER A 64 -5.34 -17.77 -2.47
N ASP A 65 -4.38 -17.52 -1.56
CA ASP A 65 -4.58 -17.75 -0.15
C ASP A 65 -5.71 -16.85 0.37
N PRO A 66 -6.71 -17.38 1.10
CA PRO A 66 -7.89 -16.61 1.54
C PRO A 66 -7.55 -15.45 2.50
N ALA A 67 -6.37 -15.48 3.13
CA ALA A 67 -5.86 -14.41 3.98
C ALA A 67 -5.20 -13.27 3.19
N ILE A 68 -4.93 -13.45 1.90
CA ILE A 68 -4.52 -12.39 0.99
C ILE A 68 -5.79 -11.77 0.40
N LYS A 69 -5.99 -10.48 0.63
CA LYS A 69 -7.10 -9.72 0.07
C LYS A 69 -6.60 -8.90 -1.10
N LYS A 70 -7.38 -8.86 -2.18
CA LYS A 70 -7.10 -8.08 -3.39
C LYS A 70 -7.95 -6.81 -3.40
N LYS A 71 -7.35 -5.70 -3.80
CA LYS A 71 -8.03 -4.43 -4.06
C LYS A 71 -7.64 -3.93 -5.45
N SER A 72 -8.65 -3.69 -6.28
CA SER A 72 -8.47 -3.06 -7.59
C SER A 72 -8.65 -1.55 -7.42
N LEU A 73 -7.68 -0.78 -7.87
CA LEU A 73 -7.64 0.67 -7.73
C LEU A 73 -7.40 1.32 -9.09
N GLU A 74 -7.85 2.57 -9.23
CA GLU A 74 -7.70 3.38 -10.44
C GLU A 74 -7.03 4.69 -10.08
N THR A 75 -5.99 5.06 -10.84
CA THR A 75 -5.26 6.32 -10.68
C THR A 75 -5.87 7.45 -11.50
N GLY A 76 -6.65 7.11 -12.54
CA GLY A 76 -7.15 8.06 -13.54
C GLY A 76 -6.07 8.57 -14.50
N VAL A 77 -4.82 8.14 -14.34
CA VAL A 77 -3.66 8.61 -15.11
C VAL A 77 -2.84 7.41 -15.58
N SER A 78 -2.63 7.32 -16.90
CA SER A 78 -1.67 6.42 -17.52
C SER A 78 -0.49 7.22 -18.07
N ASN A 79 0.70 6.99 -17.53
CA ASN A 79 1.95 7.57 -17.99
C ASN A 79 3.10 6.55 -17.80
N PRO A 80 3.68 6.01 -18.89
CA PRO A 80 4.75 5.01 -18.81
C PRO A 80 6.07 5.56 -18.27
N HIS A 81 6.22 6.90 -18.16
CA HIS A 81 7.38 7.56 -17.57
C HIS A 81 7.18 7.90 -16.07
N ALA A 82 6.03 7.55 -15.49
CA ALA A 82 5.72 7.79 -14.09
C ALA A 82 5.55 6.49 -13.31
N PHE A 83 5.52 6.61 -12.00
CA PHE A 83 5.32 5.51 -11.07
C PHE A 83 4.16 5.80 -10.12
N ILE A 84 3.51 4.72 -9.69
CA ILE A 84 2.58 4.70 -8.59
C ILE A 84 3.42 4.61 -7.32
N PHE A 85 3.27 5.59 -6.45
CA PHE A 85 3.84 5.61 -5.11
C PHE A 85 2.74 5.32 -4.10
N ILE A 86 3.07 4.55 -3.07
CA ILE A 86 2.16 4.21 -1.98
C ILE A 86 2.82 4.55 -0.64
N ARG A 87 2.03 4.96 0.35
CA ARG A 87 2.51 5.21 1.71
C ARG A 87 1.49 4.79 2.75
N LEU A 88 1.95 4.34 3.90
CA LEU A 88 1.07 4.11 5.04
C LEU A 88 0.68 5.45 5.67
N VAL A 89 -0.60 5.65 5.97
CA VAL A 89 -1.05 6.85 6.70
C VAL A 89 -1.70 6.54 8.03
N SER A 90 -2.29 5.35 8.16
CA SER A 90 -2.88 4.84 9.39
C SER A 90 -2.72 3.31 9.45
N PRO A 91 -2.90 2.68 10.63
CA PRO A 91 -2.90 1.22 10.73
C PRO A 91 -3.98 0.50 9.92
N SER A 92 -4.97 1.21 9.40
CA SER A 92 -6.06 0.71 8.56
C SER A 92 -6.21 1.47 7.23
N ALA A 93 -5.23 2.30 6.84
CA ALA A 93 -5.33 3.08 5.62
C ALA A 93 -3.98 3.46 5.03
N PHE A 94 -3.92 3.45 3.70
CA PHE A 94 -2.78 3.91 2.92
C PHE A 94 -3.23 4.96 1.91
N GLU A 95 -2.25 5.67 1.37
CA GLU A 95 -2.44 6.59 0.27
C GLU A 95 -1.63 6.17 -0.94
N PHE A 96 -2.10 6.54 -2.12
CA PHE A 96 -1.36 6.36 -3.36
C PHE A 96 -1.43 7.60 -4.24
N VAL A 97 -0.40 7.79 -5.06
CA VAL A 97 -0.29 8.91 -6.00
C VAL A 97 0.57 8.50 -7.19
N VAL A 98 0.37 9.14 -8.34
CA VAL A 98 1.18 8.98 -9.55
C VAL A 98 2.12 10.17 -9.69
N ALA A 99 3.41 9.91 -9.82
CA ALA A 99 4.42 10.94 -10.00
C ALA A 99 5.62 10.41 -10.79
N THR A 100 6.42 11.32 -11.34
CA THR A 100 7.80 10.99 -11.72
C THR A 100 8.68 11.00 -10.47
N ASP A 101 9.91 10.47 -10.56
CA ASP A 101 10.85 10.51 -9.43
C ASP A 101 11.15 11.96 -8.99
N GLU A 102 11.35 12.84 -9.97
CA GLU A 102 11.54 14.28 -9.78
C GLU A 102 10.27 14.96 -9.22
N GLY A 103 9.09 14.55 -9.72
CA GLY A 103 7.80 15.05 -9.28
C GLY A 103 7.50 14.69 -7.83
N LEU A 104 7.87 13.48 -7.39
CA LEU A 104 7.74 13.07 -5.99
C LEU A 104 8.57 13.96 -5.05
N THR A 105 9.81 14.28 -5.46
CA THR A 105 10.72 15.13 -4.67
C THR A 105 10.25 16.58 -4.60
N SER A 106 9.61 17.06 -5.67
CA SER A 106 9.10 18.44 -5.77
C SER A 106 7.63 18.57 -5.38
N GLU A 107 7.02 17.50 -4.84
CA GLU A 107 5.58 17.42 -4.52
C GLU A 107 4.65 17.76 -5.71
N SER A 108 5.15 17.57 -6.94
CA SER A 108 4.42 17.77 -8.19
C SER A 108 3.86 16.44 -8.69
N TYR A 109 2.63 16.16 -8.29
CA TYR A 109 1.94 14.91 -8.59
C TYR A 109 1.13 15.00 -9.88
N LEU A 110 1.01 13.89 -10.61
CA LEU A 110 0.22 13.79 -11.84
C LEU A 110 -1.27 13.57 -11.55
N ASN A 111 -1.62 13.16 -10.33
CA ASN A 111 -2.99 13.09 -9.85
C ASN A 111 -3.08 13.54 -8.38
N LEU A 112 -4.31 13.68 -7.87
CA LEU A 112 -4.53 13.94 -6.45
C LEU A 112 -4.20 12.71 -5.62
N ILE A 113 -3.59 12.92 -4.45
CA ILE A 113 -3.37 11.85 -3.47
C ILE A 113 -4.71 11.18 -3.15
N GLN A 114 -4.79 9.87 -3.35
CA GLN A 114 -5.96 9.07 -3.11
C GLN A 114 -5.78 8.25 -1.83
N LYS A 115 -6.71 8.38 -0.88
CA LYS A 115 -6.71 7.62 0.37
C LYS A 115 -7.60 6.40 0.28
N VAL A 116 -7.09 5.28 0.79
CA VAL A 116 -7.74 3.97 0.73
C VAL A 116 -7.78 3.34 2.13
N GLU A 117 -8.99 3.16 2.66
CA GLU A 117 -9.24 2.41 3.91
C GLU A 117 -9.24 0.89 3.63
N LEU A 118 -8.79 0.10 4.59
CA LEU A 118 -8.69 -1.36 4.54
C LEU A 118 -9.60 -2.05 5.55
#